data_AF-A0A6A1VWM7-F1
#
_entry.id   AF-A0A6A1VWM7-F1
#
_cell.length_a   1.000
_cell.length_b   1.000
_cell.length_c   1.000
_cell.angle_alpha   90.00
_cell.angle_beta   90.00
_cell.angle_gamma   90.00
#
_symmetry.space_group_name_H-M   'P 1'
#
loop_
_entity.id
_entity.type
_entity.pdbx_description
1 polymer ?
#
loop_
_entity_poly.entity_id
_entity_poly.type
_entity_poly.pdbx_seq_one_letter_code
_entity_poly.pdbx_strand_id
1 'polypeptide(L)'
;MQAGVKFQTGDANNLLDVTFKDHGRVMVISTVTIGENTESLFRNLIAFEQFDPSKNYEITSFVVQLENLTNTSSDIVFLRQQGIQQIFSRNE
;
A
#
# COMPACT_ATOMS: atom_id res chain seq x y z
N MET A 1 9.21 11.41 0.74
CA MET A 1 7.96 12.19 0.99
C MET A 1 8.28 13.65 1.25
N GLN A 2 8.05 14.53 0.26
CA GLN A 2 8.39 15.97 0.35
C GLN A 2 7.23 16.90 -0.01
N ALA A 3 6.08 16.37 -0.41
CA ALA A 3 4.94 17.14 -0.90
C ALA A 3 4.05 17.74 0.22
N GLY A 4 4.39 17.57 1.51
CA GLY A 4 3.59 18.09 2.64
C GLY A 4 2.28 17.34 2.89
N VAL A 5 2.04 16.21 2.22
CA VAL A 5 0.90 15.33 2.45
C VAL A 5 1.07 14.59 3.76
N LYS A 6 0.02 14.59 4.59
CA LYS A 6 -0.05 13.82 5.84
C LYS A 6 -0.65 12.44 5.56
N PHE A 7 -0.35 11.51 6.46
CA PHE A 7 -0.73 10.12 6.33
C PHE A 7 -1.57 9.69 7.52
N GLN A 8 -2.60 8.89 7.26
CA GLN A 8 -3.46 8.28 8.26
C GLN A 8 -3.78 6.84 7.87
N THR A 9 -3.94 5.99 8.87
CA THR A 9 -4.36 4.60 8.67
C THR A 9 -5.85 4.53 8.32
N GLY A 10 -6.16 3.75 7.29
CA GLY A 10 -7.52 3.45 6.82
C GLY A 10 -8.10 2.17 7.42
N ASP A 11 -9.17 1.66 6.80
CA ASP A 11 -9.81 0.40 7.18
C ASP A 11 -8.95 -0.80 6.80
N ALA A 12 -8.44 -1.52 7.79
CA ALA A 12 -7.62 -2.71 7.59
C ALA A 12 -8.35 -3.85 6.83
N ASN A 13 -9.69 -3.83 6.77
CA ASN A 13 -10.47 -4.82 6.03
C ASN A 13 -10.55 -4.54 4.52
N ASN A 14 -10.16 -3.35 4.09
CA ASN A 14 -10.15 -2.97 2.68
C ASN A 14 -8.77 -2.47 2.26
N LEU A 15 -7.93 -3.41 1.82
CA LEU A 15 -6.55 -3.12 1.43
C LEU A 15 -6.43 -2.07 0.31
N LEU A 16 -7.39 -2.07 -0.62
CA LEU A 16 -7.35 -1.22 -1.81
C LEU A 16 -7.97 0.17 -1.58
N ASP A 17 -8.54 0.42 -0.40
CA ASP A 17 -9.16 1.71 -0.09
C ASP A 17 -8.10 2.78 0.20
N VAL A 18 -7.79 3.56 -0.83
CA VAL A 18 -6.93 4.73 -0.73
C VAL A 18 -7.76 5.97 -1.00
N THR A 19 -7.90 6.83 0.01
CA THR A 19 -8.68 8.07 -0.12
C THR A 19 -7.86 9.30 0.22
N PHE A 20 -8.16 10.39 -0.46
CA PHE A 20 -7.58 11.70 -0.18
C PHE A 20 -8.61 12.59 0.49
N LYS A 21 -8.32 13.01 1.73
CA LYS A 21 -9.15 13.91 2.53
C LYS A 21 -8.50 15.30 2.59
N ASP A 22 -9.23 16.25 3.15
CA ASP A 22 -8.78 17.62 3.40
C ASP A 22 -8.23 18.32 2.14
N HIS A 23 -8.92 18.16 1.02
CA HIS A 23 -8.53 18.74 -0.28
C HIS A 23 -7.16 18.22 -0.76
N GLY A 24 -6.89 16.93 -0.57
CA GLY A 24 -5.65 16.28 -1.02
C GLY A 24 -4.49 16.37 -0.05
N ARG A 25 -4.68 16.95 1.14
CA ARG A 25 -3.63 17.12 2.16
C ARG A 25 -3.41 15.91 3.05
N VAL A 26 -4.40 15.01 3.13
CA VAL A 26 -4.32 13.80 3.95
C VAL A 26 -4.61 12.58 3.07
N MET A 27 -3.64 11.69 2.99
CA MET A 27 -3.80 10.37 2.39
C MET A 27 -4.19 9.38 3.48
N VAL A 28 -5.35 8.75 3.32
CA VAL A 28 -5.82 7.66 4.17
C VAL A 28 -5.62 6.36 3.39
N ILE A 29 -4.84 5.45 3.96
CA ILE A 29 -4.48 4.18 3.34
C ILE A 29 -4.41 3.09 4.40
N SER A 30 -4.87 1.89 4.03
CA SER A 30 -4.86 0.72 4.89
C SER A 30 -3.43 0.28 5.23
N THR A 31 -3.26 -0.27 6.43
CA THR A 31 -1.98 -0.83 6.84
C THR A 31 -1.63 -2.03 5.97
N VAL A 32 -0.43 -2.02 5.39
CA VAL A 32 0.11 -3.11 4.59
C VAL A 32 1.10 -3.91 5.44
N THR A 33 0.76 -5.17 5.69
CA THR A 33 1.66 -6.12 6.35
C THR A 33 2.46 -6.87 5.30
N ILE A 34 3.79 -6.71 5.35
CA ILE A 34 4.74 -7.41 4.49
C ILE A 34 5.19 -8.68 5.20
N GLY A 35 4.81 -9.83 4.67
CA GLY A 35 5.31 -11.15 5.05
C GLY A 35 6.05 -11.83 3.91
N GLU A 36 6.50 -13.06 4.15
CA GLU A 36 7.31 -13.86 3.22
C GLU A 36 6.64 -14.05 1.84
N ASN A 37 5.31 -14.12 1.81
CA ASN A 37 4.53 -14.36 0.60
C ASN A 37 3.90 -13.10 -0.01
N THR A 38 4.14 -11.91 0.55
CA THR A 38 3.47 -10.69 0.06
C THR A 38 3.81 -10.39 -1.40
N GLU A 39 5.07 -10.59 -1.78
CA GLU A 39 5.54 -10.35 -3.15
C GLU A 39 4.91 -11.33 -4.16
N SER A 40 4.86 -12.62 -3.82
CA SER A 40 4.24 -13.64 -4.68
C SER A 40 2.72 -13.47 -4.77
N LEU A 41 2.07 -13.09 -3.67
CA LEU A 41 0.64 -12.76 -3.64
C LEU A 41 0.31 -11.62 -4.63
N PHE A 42 0.99 -10.47 -4.54
CA PHE A 42 0.71 -9.35 -5.43
C PHE A 42 0.99 -9.68 -6.89
N ARG A 43 2.08 -10.40 -7.21
CA ARG A 43 2.35 -10.85 -8.58
C ARG A 43 1.23 -11.74 -9.13
N ASN A 44 0.74 -12.68 -8.34
CA ASN A 44 -0.33 -13.58 -8.77
C ASN A 44 -1.65 -12.82 -8.98
N LEU A 45 -1.95 -11.83 -8.12
CA LEU A 45 -3.13 -10.98 -8.28
C LEU A 45 -3.03 -10.07 -9.51
N ILE A 46 -1.86 -9.50 -9.79
CA ILE A 46 -1.61 -8.73 -11.02
C ILE A 46 -1.76 -9.63 -12.25
N ALA A 47 -1.20 -10.85 -12.23
CA ALA A 47 -1.35 -11.78 -13.34
C ALA A 47 -2.82 -12.16 -13.58
N PHE A 48 -3.59 -12.37 -12.51
CA PHE A 48 -5.04 -12.60 -12.59
C PHE A 48 -5.77 -11.39 -13.19
N GLU A 49 -5.45 -10.17 -12.74
CA GLU A 49 -6.00 -8.92 -13.25
C GLU A 49 -5.69 -8.72 -14.74
N GLN A 50 -4.47 -9.02 -15.19
CA GLN A 50 -4.04 -8.87 -16.58
C GLN A 50 -4.60 -9.96 -17.50
N PHE A 51 -4.97 -11.12 -16.96
CA PHE A 51 -5.50 -12.25 -17.74
C PHE A 51 -6.95 -12.02 -18.19
N ASP A 52 -7.75 -11.29 -17.42
CA ASP A 52 -9.17 -11.05 -17.68
C ASP A 52 -9.41 -9.59 -18.09
N PRO A 53 -9.68 -9.31 -19.39
CA PRO A 53 -9.92 -7.94 -19.88
C PRO A 53 -11.15 -7.24 -19.27
N SER A 54 -12.02 -7.96 -18.56
CA SER A 54 -13.15 -7.38 -17.84
C SER A 54 -12.75 -6.79 -16.47
N LYS A 55 -11.54 -7.07 -15.99
CA LYS A 55 -11.01 -6.54 -14.74
C LYS A 55 -10.39 -5.16 -14.95
N ASN A 56 -10.57 -4.31 -13.95
CA ASN A 56 -9.89 -3.02 -13.85
C ASN A 56 -8.49 -3.22 -13.25
N TYR A 57 -7.64 -2.21 -13.37
CA TYR A 57 -6.26 -2.22 -12.88
C TYR A 57 -6.10 -1.85 -11.40
N GLU A 58 -7.05 -2.24 -10.54
CA GLU A 58 -7.06 -1.81 -9.13
C GLU A 58 -5.86 -2.34 -8.35
N ILE A 59 -5.50 -3.62 -8.53
CA ILE A 59 -4.35 -4.25 -7.90
C ILE A 59 -3.05 -3.69 -8.46
N THR A 60 -2.92 -3.63 -9.79
CA THR A 60 -1.71 -3.05 -10.41
C THR A 60 -1.50 -1.60 -9.96
N SER A 61 -2.57 -0.80 -9.96
CA SER A 61 -2.51 0.61 -9.53
C SER A 61 -2.13 0.74 -8.06
N PHE A 62 -2.66 -0.12 -7.20
CA PHE A 62 -2.29 -0.16 -5.79
C PHE A 62 -0.82 -0.51 -5.57
N VAL A 63 -0.32 -1.55 -6.26
CA VAL A 63 1.10 -1.96 -6.16
C VAL A 63 2.04 -0.88 -6.66
N VAL A 64 1.73 -0.23 -7.80
CA VAL A 64 2.50 0.91 -8.32
C VAL A 64 2.47 2.08 -7.32
N GLN A 65 1.34 2.33 -6.65
CA GLN A 65 1.27 3.35 -5.63
C GLN A 65 2.12 3.02 -4.39
N LEU A 66 2.12 1.76 -3.93
CA LEU A 66 3.00 1.33 -2.85
C LEU A 66 4.48 1.48 -3.22
N GLU A 67 4.88 1.08 -4.43
CA GLU A 67 6.24 1.23 -4.93
C GLU A 67 6.68 2.70 -4.88
N ASN A 68 5.83 3.61 -5.38
CA ASN A 68 6.08 5.05 -5.33
C ASN A 68 6.17 5.61 -3.90
N LEU A 69 5.43 5.03 -2.96
CA LEU A 69 5.48 5.41 -1.54
C LEU A 69 6.72 4.85 -0.83
N THR A 70 7.34 3.78 -1.32
CA THR A 70 8.49 3.10 -0.69
C THR A 70 9.81 3.27 -1.45
N ASN A 71 9.94 4.31 -2.28
CA ASN A 71 11.07 4.48 -3.18
C ASN A 71 12.43 4.64 -2.47
N THR A 72 12.46 5.10 -1.21
CA THR A 72 13.69 5.22 -0.42
C THR A 72 13.58 4.54 0.95
N SER A 73 14.73 4.20 1.53
CA SER A 73 14.80 3.69 2.91
C SER A 73 14.22 4.67 3.94
N SER A 74 14.34 5.98 3.70
CA SER A 74 13.69 7.01 4.51
C SER A 74 12.17 6.93 4.44
N ASP A 75 11.60 6.67 3.26
CA ASP A 75 10.16 6.56 3.09
C ASP A 75 9.61 5.32 3.81
N ILE A 76 10.34 4.21 3.74
CA ILE A 76 10.01 2.97 4.47
C ILE A 76 9.96 3.23 5.98
N VAL A 77 10.99 3.91 6.53
CA VAL A 77 11.02 4.25 7.97
C VAL A 77 9.85 5.15 8.33
N PHE A 78 9.56 6.17 7.52
CA PHE A 78 8.43 7.06 7.75
C PHE A 78 7.09 6.32 7.73
N LEU A 79 6.84 5.47 6.73
CA LEU A 79 5.59 4.70 6.62
C LEU A 79 5.37 3.77 7.81
N ARG A 80 6.44 3.17 8.34
CA ARG A 80 6.38 2.38 9.58
C ARG A 80 6.01 3.23 10.78
N GLN A 81 6.58 4.43 10.92
CA GLN A 81 6.24 5.36 12.00
C GLN A 81 4.77 5.81 11.92
N GLN A 82 4.22 5.92 10.71
CA GLN A 82 2.79 6.23 10.51
C GLN A 82 1.87 5.01 10.64
N GLY A 83 2.41 3.81 10.91
CA GLY A 83 1.62 2.57 11.01
C GLY A 83 1.07 2.06 9.69
N ILE A 84 1.51 2.61 8.55
CA ILE A 84 1.04 2.21 7.21
C ILE A 84 1.73 0.97 6.72
N GLN A 85 2.99 0.75 7.08
CA GLN A 85 3.71 -0.47 6.72
C GLN A 85 4.18 -1.20 7.96
N GLN A 86 4.01 -2.52 7.97
CA GLN A 86 4.47 -3.40 9.04
C GLN A 86 5.16 -4.62 8.43
N ILE A 87 6.17 -5.16 9.12
CA ILE A 87 6.72 -6.48 8.78
C ILE A 87 5.98 -7.49 9.65
N PHE A 88 5.53 -8.58 9.03
CA PHE A 88 5.08 -9.75 9.77
C PHE A 88 6.30 -10.37 10.47
N SER A 89 6.44 -10.10 11.76
CA SER A 89 7.33 -10.86 12.64
C SER A 89 6.51 -11.97 13.29
N ARG A 90 6.92 -13.24 13.12
CA ARG A 90 6.46 -14.28 14.04
C ARG A 90 6.91 -13.87 15.43
N ASN A 91 5.96 -13.66 16.35
CA ASN A 91 6.29 -13.67 17.76
C ASN A 91 6.80 -15.09 18.06
N GLU A 92 8.07 -15.20 18.47
CA GLU A 92 8.57 -16.39 19.16
C GLU A 92 8.00 -16.46 20.58
#